data_AF-A0A9Q3CM50-F1
#
_entry.id   AF-A0A9Q3CM50-F1
#
_cell.length_a   1.000
_cell.length_b   1.000
_cell.length_c   1.000
_cell.angle_alpha   90.00
_cell.angle_beta   90.00
_cell.angle_gamma   90.00
#
_symmetry.space_group_name_H-M   'P 1'
#
loop_
_entity.id
_entity.type
_entity.pdbx_description
1 polymer ?
#
loop_
_entity_poly.entity_id
_entity_poly.type
_entity_poly.pdbx_seq_one_letter_code
_entity_poly.pdbx_strand_id
1 'polypeptide(L)'
;MVLCSRMLINTILMELHDKIYSGHLSEDRTMERIKTCAWWPSSRKYVIEYCHSCDRFQKDNKATGNRFGLMICIQEPSTPWEVVHMDWVTALPPGGDRNYNACLVIVDRYSKTPVFFPFNKDDTAMDTAVLI
;
A
#
# COMPACT_ATOMS: atom_id res chain seq x y z
N MET A 1 -28.70 -16.14 -20.73
CA MET A 1 -28.81 -14.99 -19.82
C MET A 1 -30.18 -15.07 -19.18
N VAL A 2 -30.27 -15.32 -17.87
CA VAL A 2 -31.53 -15.64 -17.17
C VAL A 2 -32.04 -14.41 -16.44
N LEU A 3 -33.28 -13.98 -16.71
CA LEU A 3 -34.01 -13.01 -15.89
C LEU A 3 -34.26 -13.64 -14.51
N CYS A 4 -33.56 -13.18 -13.49
CA CYS A 4 -33.71 -13.71 -12.13
C CYS A 4 -34.86 -13.02 -11.38
N SER A 5 -35.73 -13.81 -10.76
CA SER A 5 -36.66 -13.31 -9.76
C SER A 5 -35.91 -12.78 -8.53
N ARG A 6 -36.53 -11.90 -7.74
CA ARG A 6 -35.92 -11.34 -6.52
C ARG A 6 -35.37 -12.41 -5.56
N MET A 7 -36.07 -13.53 -5.42
CA MET A 7 -35.61 -14.63 -4.57
C MET A 7 -34.31 -15.26 -5.10
N LEU A 8 -34.21 -15.43 -6.42
CA LEU A 8 -33.04 -16.03 -7.06
C LEU A 8 -31.81 -15.12 -6.98
N ILE A 9 -32.00 -13.79 -7.02
CA ILE A 9 -30.93 -12.80 -6.86
C ILE A 9 -30.22 -12.97 -5.51
N ASN A 10 -30.97 -13.08 -4.42
CA ASN A 10 -30.38 -13.23 -3.08
C ASN A 10 -29.61 -14.55 -2.94
N THR A 11 -30.14 -15.65 -3.49
CA THR A 11 -29.44 -16.94 -3.48
C THR A 11 -28.12 -16.87 -4.24
N ILE A 12 -28.10 -16.21 -5.40
CA ILE A 12 -26.88 -16.03 -6.20
C ILE A 12 -25.85 -15.17 -5.43
N LEU A 13 -26.29 -14.07 -4.81
CA LEU A 13 -25.40 -13.21 -4.04
C LEU A 13 -24.79 -13.94 -2.84
N MET A 14 -25.60 -14.71 -2.11
CA MET A 14 -25.12 -15.54 -1.00
C MET A 14 -24.08 -16.57 -1.47
N GLU A 15 -24.34 -17.29 -2.56
CA GLU A 15 -23.39 -18.28 -3.09
C GLU A 15 -22.07 -17.63 -3.55
N LEU A 16 -22.15 -16.48 -4.24
CA LEU A 16 -20.98 -15.84 -4.86
C LEU A 16 -20.19 -14.91 -3.94
N HIS A 17 -20.75 -14.52 -2.79
CA HIS A 17 -20.10 -13.63 -1.81
C HIS A 17 -19.86 -14.29 -0.44
N ASP A 18 -20.87 -14.94 0.15
CA ASP A 18 -20.82 -15.39 1.56
C ASP A 18 -20.17 -16.74 1.79
N LYS A 19 -20.15 -17.61 0.77
CA LYS A 19 -19.56 -18.94 0.92
C LYS A 19 -18.06 -18.83 1.19
N ILE A 20 -17.54 -19.80 1.96
CA ILE A 20 -16.12 -19.88 2.32
C ILE A 20 -15.22 -19.87 1.07
N TYR A 21 -15.61 -20.60 0.03
CA TYR A 21 -14.88 -20.65 -1.24
C TYR A 21 -14.99 -19.34 -2.05
N SER A 22 -16.01 -18.53 -1.76
CA SER A 22 -16.25 -17.26 -2.43
C SER A 22 -15.42 -16.11 -1.85
N GLY A 23 -14.96 -16.23 -0.59
CA GLY A 23 -13.90 -15.40 -0.02
C GLY A 23 -14.29 -13.97 0.35
N HIS A 24 -15.59 -13.63 0.43
CA HIS A 24 -16.07 -12.27 0.76
C HIS A 24 -15.39 -11.16 -0.06
N LEU A 25 -15.23 -11.41 -1.37
CA LEU A 25 -14.51 -10.53 -2.27
C LEU A 25 -15.15 -9.13 -2.38
N SER A 26 -14.38 -8.19 -2.95
CA SER A 26 -14.83 -6.83 -3.23
C SER A 26 -16.01 -6.75 -4.18
N GLU A 27 -16.73 -5.65 -4.11
CA GLU A 27 -17.89 -5.34 -4.96
C GLU A 27 -17.62 -5.60 -6.44
N ASP A 28 -16.47 -5.14 -6.95
CA ASP A 28 -16.11 -5.33 -8.36
C ASP A 28 -15.84 -6.80 -8.70
N ARG A 29 -15.20 -7.56 -7.80
CA ARG A 29 -14.96 -8.99 -8.00
C ARG A 29 -16.24 -9.82 -7.92
N THR A 30 -17.12 -9.50 -6.97
CA THR A 30 -18.45 -10.13 -6.89
C THR A 30 -19.27 -9.80 -8.13
N MET A 31 -19.19 -8.56 -8.64
CA MET A 31 -19.84 -8.16 -9.88
C MET A 31 -19.29 -8.90 -11.11
N GLU A 32 -17.98 -9.12 -11.21
CA GLU A 32 -17.37 -9.94 -12.27
C GLU A 32 -17.93 -11.36 -12.29
N ARG A 33 -18.07 -12.00 -11.13
CA ARG A 33 -18.66 -13.34 -11.01
C ARG A 33 -20.13 -13.37 -11.41
N ILE A 34 -20.89 -12.36 -11.01
CA ILE A 34 -22.31 -12.30 -11.36
C ILE A 34 -22.50 -12.19 -12.87
N LYS A 35 -21.67 -11.39 -13.55
CA LYS A 35 -21.73 -11.24 -15.02
C LYS A 35 -21.55 -12.56 -15.78
N THR A 36 -20.91 -13.57 -15.20
CA THR A 36 -20.72 -14.87 -15.88
C THR A 36 -21.94 -15.78 -15.78
N CYS A 37 -22.81 -15.60 -14.79
CA CYS A 37 -23.92 -16.53 -14.51
C CYS A 37 -25.32 -15.90 -14.55
N ALA A 38 -25.46 -14.59 -14.28
CA ALA A 38 -26.76 -13.95 -14.13
C ALA A 38 -26.76 -12.47 -14.52
N TRP A 39 -27.94 -11.96 -14.88
CA TRP A 39 -28.15 -10.54 -15.14
C TRP A 39 -29.55 -10.10 -14.71
N TRP A 40 -29.64 -8.90 -14.15
CA TRP A 40 -30.92 -8.23 -13.83
C TRP A 40 -30.75 -6.70 -13.85
N PRO A 41 -31.85 -5.93 -13.96
CA PRO A 41 -31.80 -4.47 -13.90
C PRO A 41 -31.19 -3.99 -12.57
N SER A 42 -30.28 -3.02 -12.64
CA SER A 42 -29.58 -2.46 -11.47
C SER A 42 -28.74 -3.47 -10.67
N SER A 43 -28.23 -4.54 -11.31
CA SER A 43 -27.40 -5.56 -10.65
C SER A 43 -26.23 -5.00 -9.85
N ARG A 44 -25.50 -4.02 -10.39
CA ARG A 44 -24.41 -3.36 -9.65
C ARG A 44 -24.88 -2.75 -8.34
N LYS A 45 -26.05 -2.09 -8.31
CA LYS A 45 -26.59 -1.49 -7.08
C LYS A 45 -26.88 -2.56 -6.03
N TYR A 46 -27.53 -3.66 -6.40
CA TYR A 46 -27.83 -4.77 -5.50
C TYR A 46 -26.56 -5.44 -4.96
N VAL A 47 -25.53 -5.59 -5.79
CA VAL A 47 -24.23 -6.16 -5.38
C VAL A 47 -23.56 -5.27 -4.34
N ILE A 48 -23.52 -3.96 -4.60
CA ILE A 48 -22.95 -2.98 -3.66
C ILE A 48 -23.70 -3.06 -2.33
N GLU A 49 -25.03 -2.94 -2.34
CA GLU A 49 -25.86 -3.01 -1.13
C GLU A 49 -25.65 -4.34 -0.36
N TYR A 50 -25.52 -5.47 -1.07
CA TYR A 50 -25.27 -6.77 -0.46
C TYR A 50 -23.88 -6.87 0.17
N CYS A 51 -22.82 -6.53 -0.56
CA CYS A 51 -21.45 -6.55 -0.05
C CYS A 51 -21.31 -5.60 1.16
N HIS A 52 -21.92 -4.42 1.10
CA HIS A 52 -21.97 -3.49 2.23
C HIS A 52 -22.82 -4.00 3.39
N SER A 53 -23.68 -4.99 3.24
CA SER A 53 -24.37 -5.64 4.37
C SER A 53 -23.51 -6.72 5.05
N CYS A 54 -22.41 -7.16 4.42
CA CYS A 54 -21.56 -8.22 4.93
C CYS A 54 -20.54 -7.71 5.96
N ASP A 55 -20.70 -8.11 7.22
CA ASP A 55 -19.81 -7.75 8.34
C ASP A 55 -18.35 -8.16 8.09
N ARG A 56 -18.13 -9.34 7.51
CA ARG A 56 -16.78 -9.84 7.22
C ARG A 56 -16.08 -9.02 6.13
N PHE A 57 -16.79 -8.70 5.05
CA PHE A 57 -16.26 -7.81 4.02
C PHE A 57 -15.91 -6.44 4.61
N GLN A 58 -16.75 -5.84 5.45
CA GLN A 58 -16.46 -4.53 6.06
C GLN A 58 -15.22 -4.57 6.97
N LYS A 59 -15.02 -5.66 7.71
CA LYS A 59 -13.86 -5.83 8.61
C LYS A 59 -12.55 -6.06 7.86
N ASP A 60 -12.61 -6.88 6.81
CA ASP A 60 -11.45 -7.25 6.00
C ASP A 60 -11.08 -6.13 5.03
N ASN A 61 -12.09 -5.48 4.43
CA ASN A 61 -11.93 -4.35 3.53
C ASN A 61 -11.92 -3.04 4.32
N LYS A 62 -10.92 -2.89 5.19
CA LYS A 62 -10.61 -1.57 5.78
C LYS A 62 -10.35 -0.62 4.62
N ALA A 63 -11.09 0.49 4.57
CA ALA A 63 -10.85 1.55 3.60
C ALA A 63 -9.35 1.91 3.64
N THR A 64 -8.60 1.47 2.64
CA THR A 64 -7.16 1.71 2.53
C THR A 64 -6.84 3.13 2.06
N GLY A 65 -7.88 3.92 1.80
CA GLY A 65 -7.79 5.32 1.42
C GLY A 65 -8.25 6.23 2.54
N ASN A 66 -7.44 6.40 3.59
CA ASN A 66 -7.30 7.77 4.04
C ASN A 66 -6.82 8.54 2.80
N ARG A 67 -7.50 9.61 2.42
CA ARG A 67 -6.95 10.54 1.43
C ARG A 67 -5.55 10.83 1.93
N PHE A 68 -4.52 10.46 1.16
CA PHE A 68 -3.18 10.92 1.43
C PHE A 68 -3.32 12.41 1.74
N GLY A 69 -2.98 12.82 2.96
CA GLY A 69 -3.04 14.23 3.33
C GLY A 69 -2.31 15.03 2.26
N LEU A 70 -2.63 16.32 2.10
CA LEU A 70 -1.88 17.18 1.19
C LEU A 70 -0.39 16.98 1.48
N MET A 71 0.38 16.56 0.48
CA MET A 71 1.82 16.41 0.61
C MET A 71 2.36 17.76 1.07
N ILE A 72 2.93 17.79 2.28
CA ILE A 72 3.58 18.99 2.78
C ILE A 72 4.89 19.10 2.01
N CYS A 73 4.94 20.04 1.06
CA CYS A 73 6.18 20.35 0.37
C CYS A 73 7.15 21.01 1.35
N ILE A 74 8.36 20.45 1.44
CA ILE A 74 9.47 21.11 2.11
C ILE A 74 9.86 22.32 1.23
N GLN A 75 10.13 23.48 1.80
CA GLN A 75 10.54 24.69 1.05
C GLN A 75 11.88 24.43 0.35
N GLU A 76 11.96 24.69 -0.97
CA GLU A 76 13.21 24.48 -1.70
C GLU A 76 14.33 25.37 -1.12
N PRO A 77 15.53 24.81 -0.86
CA PRO A 77 16.66 25.59 -0.38
C PRO A 77 17.11 26.61 -1.42
N SER A 78 17.71 27.71 -0.94
CA SER A 78 18.28 28.77 -1.80
C SER A 78 19.78 28.60 -2.01
N THR A 79 20.45 27.84 -1.14
CA THR A 79 21.90 27.57 -1.24
C THR A 79 22.23 26.09 -1.04
N PRO A 80 23.33 25.58 -1.62
CA PRO A 80 23.82 24.23 -1.33
C PRO A 80 23.99 23.98 0.17
N TRP A 81 23.64 22.77 0.62
CA TRP A 81 23.79 22.29 2.01
C TRP A 81 22.87 22.93 3.06
N GLU A 82 21.91 23.77 2.64
CA GLU A 82 20.92 24.36 3.56
C GLU A 82 19.91 23.32 4.06
N VAL A 83 19.51 22.39 3.19
CA VAL A 83 18.60 21.28 3.52
C VAL A 83 19.22 19.99 3.00
N VAL A 84 19.44 19.04 3.91
CA VAL A 84 19.95 17.71 3.57
C VAL A 84 18.90 16.64 3.90
N HIS A 85 18.86 15.61 3.07
CA HIS A 85 18.13 14.38 3.35
C HIS A 85 19.12 13.31 3.75
N MET A 86 18.85 12.63 4.86
CA MET A 86 19.71 11.56 5.36
C MET A 86 18.88 10.27 5.41
N ASP A 87 19.42 9.20 4.86
CA ASP A 87 18.79 7.88 4.94
C ASP A 87 19.82 6.76 5.03
N TRP A 88 19.40 5.64 5.61
CA TRP A 88 20.24 4.47 5.84
C TRP A 88 19.90 3.37 4.86
N VAL A 89 20.90 2.96 4.07
CA VAL A 89 20.84 1.72 3.29
C VAL A 89 21.53 0.63 4.09
N THR A 90 20.75 -0.28 4.67
CA THR A 90 21.24 -1.37 5.52
C THR A 90 21.14 -2.72 4.81
N ALA A 91 21.66 -3.78 5.47
CA ALA A 91 21.64 -5.16 4.97
C ALA A 91 22.31 -5.34 3.60
N LEU A 92 23.34 -4.53 3.33
CA LEU A 92 24.19 -4.70 2.16
C LEU A 92 25.10 -5.92 2.35
N PRO A 93 25.49 -6.60 1.26
CA PRO A 93 26.57 -7.58 1.31
C PRO A 93 27.83 -6.93 1.91
N PRO A 94 28.45 -7.54 2.94
CA PRO A 94 29.65 -7.01 3.55
C PRO A 94 30.77 -6.83 2.52
N GLY A 95 31.46 -5.68 2.54
CA GLY A 95 32.46 -5.36 1.52
C GLY A 95 33.53 -4.36 1.95
N GLY A 96 34.61 -4.31 1.16
CA GLY A 96 35.80 -3.49 1.42
C GLY A 96 36.65 -4.01 2.58
N ASP A 97 37.74 -3.31 2.88
CA ASP A 97 38.74 -3.74 3.87
C ASP A 97 38.19 -3.87 5.29
N ARG A 98 37.11 -3.14 5.60
CA ARG A 98 36.45 -3.11 6.92
C ARG A 98 35.12 -3.87 6.95
N ASN A 99 34.76 -4.53 5.85
CA ASN A 99 33.58 -5.40 5.76
C ASN A 99 32.25 -4.69 6.12
N TYR A 100 32.12 -3.43 5.72
CA TYR A 100 30.94 -2.61 5.98
C TYR A 100 29.70 -3.21 5.32
N ASN A 101 28.55 -3.14 6.01
CA ASN A 101 27.28 -3.73 5.59
C ASN A 101 26.10 -2.74 5.61
N ALA A 102 26.39 -1.47 5.85
CA ALA A 102 25.44 -0.36 5.80
C ALA A 102 26.10 0.88 5.16
N CYS A 103 25.27 1.80 4.68
CA CYS A 103 25.69 3.05 4.09
C CYS A 103 24.73 4.17 4.52
N LEU A 104 25.29 5.25 5.06
CA LEU A 104 24.55 6.49 5.29
C LEU A 104 24.63 7.33 4.03
N VAL A 105 23.47 7.66 3.48
CA VAL A 105 23.32 8.49 2.29
C VAL A 105 22.89 9.88 2.74
N ILE A 106 23.71 10.88 2.47
CA ILE A 106 23.39 12.29 2.72
C ILE A 106 23.24 12.97 1.37
N VAL A 107 22.05 13.47 1.07
CA VAL A 107 21.75 14.14 -0.19
C VAL A 107 21.48 15.61 0.07
N ASP A 108 22.27 16.48 -0.54
CA ASP A 108 21.97 17.90 -0.60
C ASP A 108 20.73 18.13 -1.46
N ARG A 109 19.69 18.72 -0.87
CA ARG A 109 18.43 18.95 -1.58
C ARG A 109 18.58 20.00 -2.68
N TYR A 110 19.50 20.96 -2.56
CA TYR A 110 19.68 21.99 -3.58
C TYR A 110 20.32 21.40 -4.85
N SER A 111 21.52 20.84 -4.73
CA SER A 111 22.29 20.30 -5.85
C SER A 111 21.85 18.91 -6.29
N LYS A 112 21.04 18.21 -5.48
CA LYS A 112 20.70 16.78 -5.64
C LYS A 112 21.93 15.85 -5.62
N THR A 113 23.03 16.32 -5.04
CA THR A 113 24.28 15.56 -4.97
C THR A 113 24.29 14.66 -3.73
N PRO A 114 24.48 13.34 -3.88
CA PRO A 114 24.62 12.44 -2.76
C PRO A 114 26.08 12.33 -2.29
N VAL A 115 26.26 12.14 -0.99
CA VAL A 115 27.49 11.72 -0.33
C VAL A 115 27.21 10.43 0.42
N PHE A 116 28.12 9.46 0.29
CA PHE A 116 27.97 8.12 0.83
C PHE A 116 29.03 7.87 1.90
N PHE A 117 28.60 7.45 3.08
CA PHE A 117 29.48 7.10 4.19
C PHE A 117 29.29 5.61 4.54
N PRO A 118 30.35 4.80 4.52
CA PRO A 118 30.25 3.38 4.81
C PRO A 118 30.26 3.13 6.33
N PHE A 119 29.38 2.23 6.77
CA PHE A 119 29.15 1.91 8.19
C PHE A 119 28.75 0.44 8.37
N ASN A 120 28.61 0.01 9.62
CA ASN A 120 27.97 -1.22 10.00
C ASN A 120 26.57 -0.94 10.53
N LYS A 121 25.63 -1.86 10.27
CA LYS A 121 24.25 -1.81 10.78
C LYS A 121 24.16 -1.72 12.32
N ASP A 122 25.22 -2.17 13.00
CA ASP A 122 25.30 -2.25 14.45
C ASP A 122 26.04 -1.03 15.05
N ASP A 123 26.50 -0.09 14.21
CA ASP A 123 27.12 1.15 14.67
C ASP A 123 26.10 2.01 15.42
N THR A 124 26.52 2.59 16.54
CA THR A 124 25.62 3.43 17.33
C THR A 124 25.45 4.81 16.70
N ALA A 125 24.42 5.53 17.14
CA ALA A 125 24.24 6.93 16.76
C ALA A 125 25.47 7.79 17.13
N MET A 126 26.16 7.45 18.23
CA MET A 126 27.36 8.15 18.65
C MET A 126 28.55 7.84 17.73
N ASP A 127 28.73 6.58 17.35
CA ASP A 127 29.78 6.18 16.40
C ASP A 127 29.59 6.87 15.04
N THR A 128 28.33 6.98 14.61
CA THR A 128 27.97 7.70 13.38
C THR A 128 28.27 9.19 13.49
N ALA A 129 27.85 9.84 14.59
CA ALA A 129 27.97 11.28 14.77
C ALA A 129 29.42 11.79 14.85
N VAL A 130 30.38 10.93 15.23
CA VAL A 130 31.81 11.27 15.25
C VAL A 130 32.42 11.27 13.85
N LEU A 131 31.80 10.58 12.90
CA LEU A 131 32.35 10.31 11.57
C LEU A 131 31.74 11.16 10.45
N ILE A 132 30.71 11.95 10.76
CA ILE A 132 30.03 12.90 9.84
C ILE A 132 30.25 14.34 10.30
#